data_AF-A0A3D5NT21-F1
#
_entry.id   AF-A0A3D5NT21-F1
#
_cell.length_a   1.000
_cell.length_b   1.000
_cell.length_c   1.000
_cell.angle_alpha   90.00
_cell.angle_beta   90.00
_cell.angle_gamma   90.00
#
_symmetry.space_group_name_H-M   'P 1'
#
loop_
_entity.id
_entity.type
_entity.pdbx_description
1 polymer ?
#
loop_
_entity_poly.entity_id
_entity_poly.type
_entity_poly.pdbx_seq_one_letter_code
_entity_poly.pdbx_strand_id
1 'polypeptide(L)'
;MNTFNEPVDGKNANKYERILEMVRLAPSASNKQPWRVLLKEGIWHFFEAKTPGYSDAFSYDIQKIDLGIAACHFEMAAGEKGISGKIAVLDQPAVECPENIHYAFSWVEF
;
A
#
# COMPACT_ATOMS: atom_id res chain seq x y z
N MET A 1 -7.75 -9.68 -2.91
CA MET A 1 -6.40 -10.12 -3.30
C MET A 1 -5.80 -10.79 -2.09
N ASN A 2 -5.76 -12.11 -2.00
CA ASN A 2 -5.35 -12.80 -0.78
C ASN A 2 -3.85 -13.09 -0.73
N THR A 3 -3.16 -12.96 -1.86
CA THR A 3 -1.72 -13.16 -2.07
C THR A 3 -1.14 -12.07 -2.97
N PHE A 4 0.19 -11.95 -3.08
CA PHE A 4 0.84 -10.94 -3.93
C PHE A 4 0.70 -11.16 -5.45
N ASN A 5 0.19 -12.32 -5.89
CA ASN A 5 0.13 -12.72 -7.29
C ASN A 5 -1.29 -12.72 -7.87
N GLU A 6 -2.29 -12.38 -7.07
CA GLU A 6 -3.69 -12.37 -7.47
C GLU A 6 -4.19 -10.94 -7.63
N PRO A 7 -4.98 -10.59 -8.65
CA PRO A 7 -5.64 -9.28 -8.67
C PRO A 7 -6.67 -9.16 -7.54
N VAL A 8 -7.09 -7.94 -7.25
CA VAL A 8 -8.26 -7.69 -6.39
C VAL A 8 -9.51 -8.28 -7.08
N ASP A 9 -10.40 -8.94 -6.33
CA ASP A 9 -11.63 -9.51 -6.89
C ASP A 9 -12.51 -8.43 -7.52
N GLY A 10 -13.36 -8.81 -8.48
CA GLY A 10 -14.10 -7.84 -9.31
C GLY A 10 -14.99 -6.85 -8.53
N LYS A 11 -15.58 -7.24 -7.39
CA LYS A 11 -16.42 -6.32 -6.60
C LYS A 11 -15.58 -5.25 -5.92
N ASN A 12 -14.51 -5.67 -5.26
CA ASN A 12 -13.58 -4.76 -4.59
C ASN A 12 -12.74 -3.96 -5.60
N ALA A 13 -12.39 -4.56 -6.74
CA ALA A 13 -11.74 -3.88 -7.84
C ALA A 13 -12.59 -2.68 -8.29
N ASN A 14 -13.89 -2.87 -8.56
CA ASN A 14 -14.75 -1.76 -9.00
C ASN A 14 -14.92 -0.66 -7.94
N LYS A 15 -15.05 -1.02 -6.65
CA LYS A 15 -15.20 -0.03 -5.56
C LYS A 15 -13.93 0.81 -5.36
N TYR A 16 -12.76 0.17 -5.46
CA TYR A 16 -11.47 0.76 -5.12
C TYR A 16 -10.58 1.09 -6.32
N GLU A 17 -11.03 0.85 -7.55
CA GLU A 17 -10.25 1.01 -8.78
C GLU A 17 -9.60 2.39 -8.85
N ARG A 18 -10.40 3.45 -8.68
CA ARG A 18 -9.91 4.83 -8.75
C ARG A 18 -8.94 5.14 -7.61
N ILE A 19 -9.15 4.56 -6.43
CA ILE A 19 -8.30 4.77 -5.24
C ILE A 19 -6.94 4.11 -5.47
N LEU A 20 -6.93 2.86 -5.93
CA LEU A 20 -5.71 2.14 -6.29
C LEU A 20 -4.98 2.78 -7.47
N GLU A 21 -5.71 3.36 -8.43
CA GLU A 21 -5.12 4.14 -9.52
C GLU A 21 -4.40 5.38 -8.99
N MET A 22 -4.95 6.07 -7.98
CA MET A 22 -4.26 7.20 -7.34
C MET A 22 -3.00 6.76 -6.60
N VAL A 23 -3.00 5.58 -5.99
CA VAL A 23 -1.77 4.98 -5.43
C VAL A 23 -0.74 4.69 -6.52
N ARG A 24 -1.16 4.16 -7.67
CA ARG A 24 -0.27 3.89 -8.81
C ARG A 24 0.36 5.17 -9.38
N LEU A 25 -0.36 6.28 -9.32
CA LEU A 25 0.11 7.60 -9.78
C LEU A 25 0.95 8.37 -8.75
N ALA A 26 1.03 7.88 -7.51
CA ALA A 26 1.80 8.53 -6.46
C ALA A 26 3.29 8.66 -6.86
N PRO A 27 3.94 9.81 -6.61
CA PRO A 27 5.36 9.97 -6.92
C PRO A 27 6.22 9.13 -5.97
N SER A 28 7.39 8.70 -6.46
CA SER A 28 8.41 8.01 -5.66
C SER A 28 9.82 8.32 -6.16
N ALA A 29 10.81 8.17 -5.28
CA ALA A 29 12.21 8.36 -5.64
C ALA A 29 12.61 7.42 -6.79
N SER A 30 13.19 8.00 -7.85
CA SER A 30 13.53 7.30 -9.09
C SER A 30 12.38 6.47 -9.71
N ASN A 31 11.12 6.84 -9.41
CA ASN A 31 9.91 6.12 -9.84
C ASN A 31 9.91 4.62 -9.45
N LYS A 32 10.55 4.28 -8.32
CA LYS A 32 10.68 2.88 -7.87
C LYS A 32 9.36 2.25 -7.42
N GLN A 33 8.42 3.08 -6.95
CA GLN A 33 7.11 2.65 -6.45
C GLN A 33 7.23 1.47 -5.46
N PRO A 34 7.95 1.65 -4.34
CA PRO A 34 8.35 0.56 -3.43
C PRO A 34 7.18 0.12 -2.53
N TRP A 35 5.96 0.02 -3.05
CA TRP A 35 4.77 -0.36 -2.31
C TRP A 35 4.07 -1.58 -2.91
N ARG A 36 3.49 -2.41 -2.04
CA ARG A 36 2.45 -3.38 -2.39
C ARG A 36 1.26 -3.17 -1.47
N VAL A 37 0.07 -3.29 -2.02
CA VAL A 37 -1.19 -3.14 -1.28
C VAL A 37 -1.98 -4.43 -1.43
N LEU A 38 -2.36 -5.05 -0.31
CA LEU A 38 -3.09 -6.31 -0.25
C LEU A 38 -4.47 -6.07 0.39
N LEU A 39 -5.53 -6.63 -0.17
CA LEU A 39 -6.86 -6.65 0.48
C LEU A 39 -7.10 -8.02 1.11
N LYS A 40 -7.05 -8.08 2.44
CA LYS A 40 -7.29 -9.30 3.20
C LYS A 40 -8.28 -9.04 4.33
N GLU A 41 -9.28 -9.91 4.45
CA GLU A 41 -10.32 -9.79 5.50
C GLU A 41 -11.03 -8.42 5.51
N GLY A 42 -11.19 -7.81 4.33
CA GLY A 42 -11.80 -6.47 4.18
C GLY A 42 -10.88 -5.30 4.57
N ILE A 43 -9.62 -5.56 4.91
CA ILE A 43 -8.63 -4.56 5.32
C ILE A 43 -7.57 -4.42 4.22
N TRP A 44 -7.21 -3.17 3.93
CA TRP A 44 -6.11 -2.86 3.03
C TRP A 44 -4.80 -2.84 3.82
N HIS A 45 -3.86 -3.70 3.48
CA HIS A 45 -2.54 -3.81 4.12
C HIS A 45 -1.47 -3.27 3.17
N PHE A 46 -0.65 -2.34 3.68
CA PHE A 46 0.44 -1.71 2.96
C PHE A 46 1.76 -2.36 3.35
N PHE A 47 2.54 -2.71 2.33
CA PHE A 47 3.84 -3.31 2.46
C PHE A 47 4.87 -2.47 1.71
N GLU A 48 6.04 -2.34 2.31
CA GLU A 48 7.23 -1.82 1.67
C GLU A 48 7.88 -2.94 0.84
N ALA A 49 7.98 -2.75 -0.48
CA ALA A 49 8.69 -3.64 -1.39
C ALA A 49 10.10 -3.09 -1.64
N LYS A 50 11.01 -3.35 -0.70
CA LYS A 50 12.34 -2.76 -0.70
C LYS A 50 13.14 -3.16 -1.94
N THR A 51 13.73 -2.15 -2.56
CA THR A 51 14.91 -2.30 -3.40
C THR A 51 16.13 -2.37 -2.46
N PRO A 52 16.84 -3.51 -2.40
CA PRO A 52 17.98 -3.67 -1.50
C PRO A 52 19.05 -2.60 -1.72
N GLY A 53 19.56 -2.02 -0.64
CA GLY A 53 20.62 -0.99 -0.65
C GLY A 53 20.20 0.38 -1.19
N TYR A 54 18.97 0.56 -1.69
CA TYR A 54 18.57 1.83 -2.30
C TYR A 54 18.50 2.98 -1.28
N SER A 55 18.06 2.68 -0.06
CA SER A 55 17.99 3.66 1.03
C SER A 55 19.35 3.97 1.66
N ASP A 56 20.40 3.16 1.40
CA ASP A 56 21.73 3.29 2.04
C ASP A 56 22.46 4.58 1.65
N ALA A 57 22.06 5.21 0.54
CA ALA A 57 22.57 6.51 0.12
C ALA A 57 22.09 7.68 1.01
N PHE A 58 21.15 7.43 1.93
CA PHE A 58 20.51 8.43 2.77
C PHE A 58 20.66 8.06 4.25
N SER A 59 20.55 9.06 5.13
CA SER A 59 20.51 8.84 6.59
C SER A 59 19.13 8.37 7.09
N TYR A 60 18.18 8.18 6.19
CA TYR A 60 16.80 7.81 6.45
C TYR A 60 16.30 6.84 5.39
N ASP A 61 15.17 6.18 5.66
CA ASP A 61 14.58 5.22 4.73
C ASP A 61 13.67 5.91 3.71
N ILE A 62 14.22 6.29 2.55
CA ILE A 62 13.47 6.98 1.49
C ILE A 62 12.27 6.16 0.99
N GLN A 63 12.37 4.83 0.97
CA GLN A 63 11.30 3.95 0.50
C GLN A 63 10.10 3.92 1.45
N LYS A 64 10.33 4.12 2.76
CA LYS A 64 9.23 4.35 3.73
C LYS A 64 8.53 5.69 3.53
N ILE A 65 9.28 6.72 3.14
CA ILE A 65 8.70 8.02 2.78
C ILE A 65 7.81 7.86 1.55
N ASP A 66 8.31 7.20 0.51
CA ASP A 66 7.55 6.89 -0.71
C ASP A 66 6.28 6.07 -0.41
N LEU A 67 6.35 5.08 0.48
CA LEU A 67 5.18 4.32 0.94
C LEU A 67 4.15 5.21 1.65
N GLY A 68 4.60 6.18 2.46
CA GLY A 68 3.74 7.17 3.10
C GLY A 68 3.02 8.06 2.09
N ILE A 69 3.70 8.47 1.01
CA ILE A 69 3.10 9.23 -0.10
C ILE A 69 2.00 8.40 -0.77
N ALA A 70 2.27 7.13 -1.07
CA ALA A 70 1.29 6.20 -1.63
C ALA A 70 0.06 6.03 -0.73
N ALA A 71 0.24 5.90 0.59
CA ALA A 71 -0.87 5.80 1.53
C ALA A 71 -1.71 7.08 1.63
N CYS A 72 -1.06 8.25 1.57
CA CYS A 72 -1.77 9.54 1.51
C CYS A 72 -2.66 9.62 0.25
N HIS A 73 -2.15 9.18 -0.91
CA HIS A 73 -2.96 9.12 -2.14
C HIS A 73 -4.16 8.18 -2.00
N PHE A 74 -3.99 7.03 -1.32
CA PHE A 74 -5.09 6.13 -1.03
C PHE A 74 -6.16 6.80 -0.15
N GLU A 75 -5.76 7.36 0.98
CA GLU A 75 -6.68 7.95 1.96
C GLU A 75 -7.43 9.16 1.39
N MET A 76 -6.74 10.05 0.67
CA MET A 76 -7.36 11.20 0.00
C MET A 76 -8.35 10.77 -1.08
N ALA A 77 -7.99 9.79 -1.91
CA ALA A 77 -8.89 9.29 -2.96
C ALA A 77 -10.10 8.53 -2.38
N ALA A 78 -9.93 7.82 -1.26
CA ALA A 78 -11.04 7.22 -0.53
C ALA A 78 -12.00 8.28 -0.01
N GLY A 79 -11.48 9.36 0.58
CA GLY A 79 -12.26 10.51 1.02
C GLY A 79 -13.04 11.19 -0.12
N GLU A 80 -12.41 11.38 -1.29
CA GLU A 80 -13.09 11.93 -2.49
C GLU A 80 -14.26 11.05 -2.96
N LYS A 81 -14.15 9.73 -2.76
CA LYS A 81 -15.22 8.76 -3.07
C LYS A 81 -16.25 8.62 -1.95
N GLY A 82 -16.13 9.36 -0.85
CA GLY A 82 -17.02 9.26 0.30
C GLY A 82 -16.86 7.96 1.10
N ILE A 83 -15.73 7.25 0.94
CA ILE A 83 -15.42 6.05 1.71
C ILE A 83 -14.67 6.47 2.96
N SER A 84 -15.28 6.23 4.12
CA SER A 84 -14.68 6.56 5.40
C SER A 84 -13.73 5.46 5.84
N GLY A 85 -12.55 5.85 6.30
CA GLY A 85 -11.58 4.93 6.84
C GLY A 85 -10.39 5.67 7.44
N LYS A 86 -9.42 4.92 7.94
CA LYS A 86 -8.24 5.46 8.61
C LYS A 86 -7.03 4.56 8.45
N ILE A 87 -5.85 5.15 8.47
CA ILE A 87 -4.60 4.42 8.67
C ILE A 87 -4.54 3.89 10.11
N ALA A 88 -4.14 2.63 10.27
CA ALA A 88 -3.93 1.97 11.55
C ALA A 88 -2.75 1.00 11.46
N VAL A 89 -1.96 0.89 12.54
CA VAL A 89 -0.95 -0.17 12.67
C VAL A 89 -1.64 -1.39 13.27
N LEU A 90 -1.74 -2.46 12.47
CA LEU A 90 -2.31 -3.74 12.88
C LEU A 90 -1.22 -4.81 12.86
N ASP A 91 -1.58 -6.03 13.21
CA ASP A 91 -0.70 -7.17 12.97
C ASP A 91 -0.61 -7.47 11.47
N GLN A 92 0.56 -7.95 11.04
CA GLN A 92 0.76 -8.42 9.67
C GLN A 92 -0.24 -9.56 9.41
N PRO A 93 -1.01 -9.50 8.30
CA PRO A 93 -1.94 -10.57 7.98
C PRO A 93 -1.17 -11.85 7.66
N ALA A 94 -1.78 -13.02 7.88
CA ALA A 94 -1.16 -14.31 7.59
C ALA A 94 -0.99 -14.51 6.07
N VAL A 95 0.08 -13.98 5.49
CA VAL A 95 0.42 -14.04 4.06
C VAL A 95 1.90 -14.35 3.89
N GLU A 96 2.23 -15.15 2.90
CA GLU A 96 3.63 -15.38 2.53
C GLU A 96 4.21 -14.10 1.93
N CYS A 97 5.24 -13.56 2.57
CA CYS A 97 5.97 -12.40 2.11
C CYS A 97 7.34 -12.82 1.54
N PRO A 98 7.68 -12.41 0.31
CA PRO A 98 9.06 -12.41 -0.16
C PRO A 98 9.99 -11.66 0.80
N GLU A 99 11.28 -12.01 0.81
CA GLU A 99 12.28 -11.47 1.74
C GLU A 99 12.35 -9.93 1.75
N ASN A 100 12.16 -9.30 0.59
CA ASN A 100 12.23 -7.85 0.42
C ASN A 100 10.86 -7.14 0.58
N ILE A 101 9.81 -7.86 0.96
CA ILE A 101 8.48 -7.30 1.21
C ILE A 101 8.21 -7.28 2.70
N HIS A 102 8.07 -6.09 3.27
CA HIS A 102 7.91 -5.88 4.70
C HIS A 102 6.58 -5.22 4.99
N TYR A 103 5.81 -5.75 5.93
CA TYR A 103 4.58 -5.11 6.38
C TYR A 103 4.86 -3.77 7.06
N ALA A 104 4.00 -2.79 6.82
CA ALA A 104 4.12 -1.45 7.43
C ALA A 104 2.90 -1.07 8.26
N PHE A 105 1.72 -1.00 7.64
CA PHE A 105 0.47 -0.59 8.28
C PHE A 105 -0.73 -1.01 7.45
N SER A 106 -1.92 -0.69 7.92
CA SER A 106 -3.18 -0.96 7.25
C SER A 106 -4.03 0.30 7.10
N TRP A 107 -4.98 0.26 6.18
CA TRP A 107 -6.08 1.20 6.09
C TRP A 107 -7.40 0.44 6.29
N VAL A 108 -8.23 0.93 7.21
CA VAL A 108 -9.45 0.26 7.69
C VAL A 108 -10.66 1.12 7.36
N GLU A 109 -11.60 0.58 6.59
CA GLU A 109 -12.91 1.18 6.31
C GLU A 109 -13.81 1.10 7.55
N PHE A 110 -14.66 2.11 7.79
CA PHE A 110 -15.67 2.12 8.86
C PHE A 110 -17.00 2.77 8.45
#